data_AF-A0A3D0SQ70-F1
#
_entry.id   AF-A0A3D0SQ70-F1
#
_cell.length_a   1.000
_cell.length_b   1.000
_cell.length_c   1.000
_cell.angle_alpha   90.00
_cell.angle_beta   90.00
_cell.angle_gamma   90.00
#
_symmetry.space_group_name_H-M   'P 1'
#
loop_
_entity.id
_entity.type
_entity.pdbx_description
1 polymer ?
#
loop_
_entity_poly.entity_id
_entity_poly.type
_entity_poly.pdbx_seq_one_letter_code
_entity_poly.pdbx_strand_id
1 'polypeptide(L)'
;MKVKTVLSGLIGLTGLLTANTSHTSGLGTLSEQLWSQSFCEQAVSLAQQRGEAPEQVKLADCRLLNYYQPSYWQCVMAVLQADAGLKLNTARERCLAGY
;
A
#
# COMPACT_ATOMS: atom_id res chain seq x y z
N MET A 1 11.47 -48.72 17.32
CA MET A 1 11.40 -47.84 18.51
C MET A 1 11.50 -46.40 18.03
N LYS A 2 10.47 -45.60 18.32
CA LYS A 2 10.25 -44.24 17.78
C LYS A 2 10.93 -43.21 18.69
N VAL A 3 11.90 -42.47 18.16
CA VAL A 3 12.50 -41.32 18.85
C VAL A 3 11.57 -40.12 18.64
N LYS A 4 11.03 -39.60 19.74
CA LYS A 4 10.20 -38.39 19.78
C LYS A 4 11.11 -37.17 19.67
N THR A 5 10.98 -36.40 18.59
CA THR A 5 11.59 -35.07 18.49
C THR A 5 10.48 -34.03 18.58
N VAL A 6 10.27 -33.51 19.78
CA VAL A 6 9.51 -32.28 20.01
C VAL A 6 10.55 -31.17 20.04
N LEU A 7 10.51 -30.28 19.05
CA LEU A 7 11.24 -29.01 19.10
C LEU A 7 10.32 -27.92 18.54
N SER A 8 9.38 -27.48 19.37
CA SER A 8 8.70 -26.20 19.22
C SER A 8 9.73 -25.09 19.47
N GLY A 9 10.38 -24.64 18.39
CA GLY A 9 11.27 -23.49 18.40
C GLY A 9 10.57 -22.29 17.78
N LEU A 10 10.15 -21.34 18.64
CA LEU A 10 9.88 -19.96 18.24
C LEU A 10 11.12 -19.38 17.56
N ILE A 11 11.00 -19.03 16.28
CA ILE A 11 11.92 -18.14 15.58
C ILE A 11 10.99 -17.07 15.00
N GLY A 12 10.78 -15.94 15.66
CA GLY A 12 11.79 -14.93 15.90
C GLY A 12 11.80 -13.99 14.70
N LEU A 13 10.74 -13.17 14.57
CA LEU A 13 10.68 -12.08 13.60
C LEU A 13 11.77 -11.05 13.98
N THR A 14 12.96 -11.19 13.43
CA THR A 14 13.93 -10.09 13.40
C THR A 14 13.68 -9.26 12.16
N GLY A 15 12.84 -8.24 12.33
CA GLY A 15 12.78 -7.12 11.42
C GLY A 15 14.09 -6.36 11.49
N LEU A 16 14.80 -6.31 10.36
CA LEU A 16 15.84 -5.31 10.10
C LEU A 16 15.54 -4.68 8.73
N LEU A 17 14.83 -3.56 8.76
CA LEU A 17 14.86 -2.57 7.68
C LEU A 17 15.27 -1.25 8.32
N THR A 18 16.58 -1.02 8.38
CA THR A 18 17.14 0.30 8.65
C THR A 18 18.06 0.67 7.51
N ALA A 19 17.57 1.52 6.63
CA ALA A 19 18.40 2.39 5.83
C ALA A 19 17.78 3.80 5.86
N ASN A 20 18.32 4.62 6.77
CA ASN A 20 18.20 6.07 6.75
C ASN A 20 18.77 6.62 5.43
N THR A 21 17.99 7.42 4.72
CA THR A 21 18.53 8.48 3.86
C THR A 21 17.70 9.75 4.04
N SER A 22 18.05 10.53 5.05
CA SER A 22 17.73 11.95 5.13
C SER A 22 18.68 12.71 4.17
N HIS A 23 18.16 13.71 3.46
CA HIS A 23 18.85 14.64 2.53
C HIS A 23 18.87 14.27 1.03
N THR A 24 17.70 14.31 0.41
CA THR A 24 17.53 14.63 -1.01
C THR A 24 16.28 15.49 -1.19
N SER A 25 16.26 16.77 -0.80
CA SER A 25 15.01 17.55 -0.80
C SER A 25 14.37 17.79 -2.19
N GLY A 26 15.08 17.48 -3.29
CA GLY A 26 14.52 17.46 -4.66
C GLY A 26 14.35 16.07 -5.27
N LEU A 27 15.21 15.09 -4.91
CA LEU A 27 15.05 13.70 -5.34
C LEU A 27 14.04 12.93 -4.48
N GLY A 28 13.90 13.31 -3.22
CA GLY A 28 12.96 12.77 -2.25
C GLY A 28 11.53 13.13 -2.61
N THR A 29 11.25 14.37 -3.01
CA THR A 29 9.91 14.78 -3.49
C THR A 29 9.55 14.12 -4.82
N LEU A 30 10.50 13.96 -5.74
CA LEU A 30 10.30 13.20 -6.99
C LEU A 30 10.10 11.70 -6.73
N SER A 31 10.90 11.13 -5.83
CA SER A 31 10.78 9.72 -5.44
C SER A 31 9.44 9.48 -4.74
N GLU A 32 9.05 10.32 -3.80
CA GLU A 32 7.75 10.27 -3.13
C GLU A 32 6.60 10.40 -4.12
N GLN A 33 6.69 11.29 -5.12
CA GLN A 33 5.68 11.37 -6.17
C GLN A 33 5.60 10.07 -6.99
N LEU A 34 6.74 9.50 -7.39
CA LEU A 34 6.79 8.22 -8.11
C LEU A 34 6.22 7.06 -7.29
N TRP A 35 6.54 6.99 -6.00
CA TRP A 35 5.99 5.99 -5.09
C TRP A 35 4.48 6.17 -4.91
N SER A 36 4.02 7.41 -4.69
CA SER A 36 2.60 7.76 -4.59
C SER A 36 1.84 7.35 -5.86
N GLN A 37 2.39 7.65 -7.03
CA GLN A 37 1.83 7.25 -8.32
C GLN A 37 1.73 5.72 -8.43
N SER A 38 2.82 5.02 -8.13
CA SER A 38 2.89 3.57 -8.26
C SER A 38 1.87 2.87 -7.35
N PHE A 39 1.72 3.32 -6.10
CA PHE A 39 0.72 2.74 -5.20
C PHE A 39 -0.71 3.06 -5.64
N CYS A 40 -0.96 4.26 -6.18
CA CYS A 40 -2.25 4.61 -6.77
C CYS A 40 -2.61 3.70 -7.96
N GLU A 41 -1.68 3.54 -8.91
CA GLU A 41 -1.88 2.70 -10.10
C GLU A 41 -2.10 1.23 -9.73
N GLN A 42 -1.38 0.72 -8.72
CA GLN A 42 -1.62 -0.61 -8.18
C GLN A 42 -3.02 -0.75 -7.56
N ALA A 43 -3.49 0.24 -6.80
CA ALA A 43 -4.81 0.23 -6.19
C ALA A 43 -5.92 0.25 -7.25
N VAL A 44 -5.77 1.09 -8.27
CA VAL A 44 -6.68 1.16 -9.42
C VAL A 44 -6.70 -0.16 -10.19
N SER A 45 -5.53 -0.74 -10.48
CA SER A 45 -5.44 -2.02 -11.19
C SER A 45 -6.11 -3.15 -10.40
N LEU A 46 -5.88 -3.22 -9.10
CA LEU A 46 -6.51 -4.20 -8.23
C LEU A 46 -8.05 -4.08 -8.21
N ALA A 47 -8.56 -2.85 -8.11
CA ALA A 47 -10.00 -2.59 -8.17
C ALA A 47 -10.62 -3.01 -9.51
N GLN A 48 -9.95 -2.72 -10.63
CA GLN A 48 -10.37 -3.17 -11.97
C GLN A 48 -10.37 -4.69 -12.10
N GLN A 49 -9.34 -5.37 -11.60
CA GLN A 49 -9.27 -6.84 -11.60
C GLN A 49 -10.42 -7.47 -10.79
N ARG A 50 -10.94 -6.76 -9.79
CA ARG A 50 -12.10 -7.16 -8.98
C ARG A 50 -13.45 -6.78 -9.61
N GLY A 51 -13.44 -6.19 -10.81
CA GLY A 51 -14.65 -5.86 -11.56
C GLY A 51 -15.24 -4.48 -11.25
N GLU A 52 -14.50 -3.59 -10.58
CA GLU A 52 -14.94 -2.19 -10.50
C GLU A 52 -14.88 -1.54 -11.89
N ALA A 53 -15.98 -0.88 -12.26
CA ALA A 53 -16.12 -0.25 -13.57
C ALA A 53 -15.06 0.86 -13.74
N PRO A 54 -14.41 0.99 -14.93
CA PRO A 54 -13.37 2.00 -15.19
C PRO A 54 -13.74 3.42 -14.76
N GLU A 55 -15.02 3.79 -14.85
CA GLU A 55 -15.57 5.09 -14.46
C GLU A 55 -15.54 5.31 -12.94
N GLN A 56 -15.72 4.25 -12.14
CA GLN A 56 -15.65 4.29 -10.68
C GLN A 56 -14.21 4.41 -10.18
N VAL A 57 -13.27 3.81 -10.92
CA VAL A 57 -11.83 3.82 -10.59
C VAL A 57 -11.13 5.08 -11.10
N LYS A 58 -11.62 5.70 -12.19
CA LYS A 58 -11.14 6.98 -12.75
C LYS A 58 -11.23 8.17 -11.79
N LEU A 59 -12.07 8.08 -10.75
CA LEU A 59 -12.14 9.07 -9.69
C LEU A 59 -10.85 9.11 -8.84
N ALA A 60 -10.00 8.08 -8.92
CA ALA A 60 -8.64 8.11 -8.43
C ALA A 60 -7.74 8.64 -9.56
N ASP A 61 -7.59 9.97 -9.62
CA ASP A 61 -6.64 10.58 -10.55
C ASP A 61 -5.21 10.42 -10.02
N CYS A 62 -4.56 9.33 -10.42
CA CYS A 62 -3.18 9.02 -10.05
C CYS A 62 -2.15 10.03 -10.60
N ARG A 63 -2.55 10.97 -11.47
CA ARG A 63 -1.67 12.03 -11.98
C ARG A 63 -1.69 13.30 -11.13
N LEU A 64 -2.63 13.45 -10.19
CA LEU A 64 -2.65 14.56 -9.22
C LEU A 64 -1.69 14.30 -8.05
N LEU A 65 -0.41 14.10 -8.39
CA LEU A 65 0.68 13.62 -7.53
C LEU A 65 1.03 14.54 -6.36
N ASN A 66 0.50 15.76 -6.32
CA ASN A 66 0.84 16.78 -5.33
C ASN A 66 -0.07 16.81 -4.10
N TYR A 67 -1.18 16.06 -4.09
CA TYR A 67 -2.16 16.12 -2.99
C TYR A 67 -2.00 15.01 -1.95
N TYR A 68 -1.39 13.88 -2.33
CA TYR A 68 -1.31 12.70 -1.46
C TYR A 68 0.12 12.15 -1.41
N GLN A 69 0.66 12.04 -0.19
CA GLN A 69 1.94 11.41 0.09
C GLN A 69 1.85 9.88 -0.11
N PRO A 70 2.98 9.19 -0.30
CA PRO A 70 3.00 7.73 -0.45
C PRO A 70 2.25 6.95 0.65
N SER A 71 2.32 7.42 1.90
CA SER A 71 1.70 6.76 3.06
C SER A 71 0.18 6.62 2.91
N TYR A 72 -0.48 7.59 2.28
CA TYR A 72 -1.91 7.51 1.98
C TYR A 72 -2.23 6.33 1.06
N TRP A 73 -1.53 6.23 -0.07
CA TRP A 73 -1.79 5.15 -1.04
C TRP A 73 -1.33 3.78 -0.53
N GLN A 74 -0.30 3.73 0.33
CA GLN A 74 0.07 2.52 1.06
C GLN A 74 -1.08 2.04 1.97
N CYS A 75 -1.76 2.95 2.68
CA CYS A 75 -2.96 2.60 3.44
C CYS A 75 -4.06 2.06 2.53
N VAL A 76 -4.35 2.74 1.41
CA VAL A 76 -5.41 2.32 0.47
C VAL A 76 -5.15 0.91 -0.05
N MET A 77 -3.90 0.63 -0.45
CA MET A 77 -3.48 -0.71 -0.87
C MET A 77 -3.66 -1.75 0.24
N ALA A 78 -3.21 -1.46 1.46
CA ALA A 78 -3.34 -2.39 2.59
C ALA A 78 -4.81 -2.72 2.89
N VAL A 79 -5.69 -1.71 2.87
CA VAL A 79 -7.12 -1.89 3.10
C VAL A 79 -7.78 -2.71 1.99
N LEU A 80 -7.45 -2.44 0.72
CA LEU A 80 -7.96 -3.24 -0.40
C LEU A 80 -7.46 -4.68 -0.36
N GLN A 81 -6.21 -4.91 0.03
CA GLN A 81 -5.66 -6.26 0.16
C GLN A 81 -6.34 -7.05 1.30
N ALA A 82 -6.72 -6.38 2.39
CA ALA A 82 -7.37 -7.00 3.54
C ALA A 82 -8.84 -7.38 3.28
N ASP A 83 -9.54 -6.68 2.37
CA ASP A 83 -10.95 -6.92 2.08
C ASP A 83 -11.19 -6.98 0.56
N ALA A 84 -11.44 -8.20 0.05
CA ALA A 84 -11.64 -8.46 -1.36
C ALA A 84 -12.95 -7.86 -1.92
N GLY A 85 -13.94 -7.60 -1.08
CA GLY A 85 -15.22 -7.00 -1.48
C GLY A 85 -15.25 -5.47 -1.36
N LEU A 86 -14.22 -4.87 -0.74
CA LEU A 86 -14.16 -3.44 -0.55
C LEU A 86 -13.82 -2.71 -1.85
N LYS A 87 -14.56 -1.64 -2.13
CA LYS A 87 -14.33 -0.77 -3.28
C LYS A 87 -13.22 0.23 -3.04
N LEU A 88 -12.52 0.63 -4.11
CA LEU A 88 -11.45 1.63 -4.07
C LEU A 88 -11.86 2.92 -3.37
N ASN A 89 -13.04 3.45 -3.69
CA ASN A 89 -13.47 4.72 -3.10
C ASN A 89 -13.67 4.63 -1.57
N THR A 90 -14.20 3.51 -1.09
CA THR A 90 -14.36 3.27 0.35
C THR A 90 -13.00 3.07 1.03
N ALA A 91 -12.05 2.40 0.38
CA ALA A 91 -10.68 2.29 0.89
C ALA A 91 -10.02 3.68 1.01
N ARG A 92 -10.19 4.55 0.01
CA ARG A 92 -9.74 5.94 0.02
C ARG A 92 -10.33 6.74 1.18
N GLU A 93 -11.65 6.67 1.38
CA GLU A 93 -12.34 7.35 2.49
C GLU A 93 -11.83 6.88 3.85
N ARG A 94 -11.61 5.57 4.04
CA ARG A 94 -11.05 5.02 5.29
C ARG A 94 -9.65 5.55 5.59
N CYS A 95 -8.82 5.67 4.55
CA CYS A 95 -7.45 6.16 4.70
C CYS A 95 -7.35 7.69 4.79
N LEU A 96 -8.33 8.42 4.23
CA LEU A 96 -8.46 9.87 4.40
C LEU A 96 -8.81 10.25 5.85
N ALA A 97 -9.59 9.42 6.54
CA ALA A 97 -10.03 9.72 7.91
C ALA A 97 -8.89 9.78 8.96
N GLY A 98 -7.67 9.37 8.58
CA GLY A 98 -6.48 9.39 9.45
C GLY A 98 -5.24 10.01 8.80
N TYR A 99 -5.40 10.72 7.69
CA TYR A 99 -4.33 11.35 6.90
C TYR A 99 -4.43 12.87 6.97
#